data_AF-A0A0C9V927-F1
#
_entry.id   AF-A0A0C9V927-F1
#
_cell.length_a   1.000
_cell.length_b   1.000
_cell.length_c   1.000
_cell.angle_alpha   90.00
_cell.angle_beta   90.00
_cell.angle_gamma   90.00
#
_symmetry.space_group_name_H-M   'P 1'
#
loop_
_entity.id
_entity.type
_entity.pdbx_description
1 polymer ?
#
loop_
_entity_poly.entity_id
_entity_poly.type
_entity_poly.pdbx_seq_one_letter_code
_entity_poly.pdbx_strand_id
1 'polypeptide(L)'
;MIRQICSVLDPNNKLHVAAYACLTVTFWTMARTVEFVVSDLQSFTASRNITRSMIREDVDRSGNWVLIFTLPWTKVKPEGEDVYCSRHDGPADPIAALINHLRINNPPPDAALFSWQHHNGMRVLTRSAFTQCISDAATRAGLPKLHFHGLRIGSVLEYLLRGTPFEAVKTMGRWSSDSFTLYLRKHAVVLAPYIQNSPISSQFHKIILPPVR
;
A
#
# COMPACT_ATOMS: atom_id res chain seq x y z
N MET A 1 -9.23 9.91 1.42
CA MET A 1 -7.80 10.13 1.70
C MET A 1 -6.90 9.78 0.52
N ILE A 2 -6.55 8.50 0.26
CA ILE A 2 -5.55 8.15 -0.78
C ILE A 2 -5.90 8.70 -2.17
N ARG A 3 -7.17 8.58 -2.58
CA ARG A 3 -7.66 9.13 -3.86
C ARG A 3 -7.44 10.65 -3.99
N GLN A 4 -7.59 11.40 -2.90
CA GLN A 4 -7.41 12.87 -2.88
C GLN A 4 -5.93 13.26 -2.96
N ILE A 5 -5.04 12.46 -2.36
CA ILE A 5 -3.59 12.65 -2.49
C ILE A 5 -3.16 12.37 -3.94
N CYS A 6 -3.63 11.25 -4.50
CA CYS A 6 -3.37 10.87 -5.87
C CYS A 6 -3.80 11.95 -6.87
N SER A 7 -4.97 12.59 -6.67
CA SER A 7 -5.48 13.61 -7.60
C SER A 7 -4.67 14.91 -7.66
N VAL A 8 -3.75 15.16 -6.70
CA VAL A 8 -2.95 16.39 -6.64
C VAL A 8 -1.45 16.16 -6.86
N LEU A 9 -1.06 14.94 -7.21
CA LEU A 9 0.29 14.60 -7.65
C LEU A 9 0.42 14.91 -9.14
N ASP A 10 1.33 15.83 -9.48
CA ASP A 10 1.64 16.19 -10.88
C ASP A 10 2.11 14.97 -11.70
N PRO A 11 1.37 14.56 -12.75
CA PRO A 11 1.72 13.41 -13.58
C PRO A 11 2.94 13.65 -14.48
N ASN A 12 3.38 14.90 -14.66
CA ASN A 12 4.57 15.25 -15.45
C ASN A 12 5.84 15.25 -14.61
N ASN A 13 5.71 15.27 -13.28
CA ASN A 13 6.84 15.20 -12.37
C ASN A 13 7.22 13.74 -12.09
N LYS A 14 8.42 13.34 -12.53
CA LYS A 14 8.91 11.97 -12.45
C LYS A 14 9.02 11.43 -11.01
N LEU A 15 9.35 12.29 -10.04
CA LEU A 15 9.34 11.95 -8.61
C LEU A 15 7.90 11.70 -8.14
N HIS A 16 6.96 12.57 -8.53
CA HIS A 16 5.54 12.39 -8.17
C HIS A 16 4.98 11.09 -8.75
N VAL A 17 5.31 10.74 -9.99
CA VAL A 17 4.90 9.48 -10.60
C VAL A 17 5.42 8.26 -9.81
N ALA A 18 6.68 8.29 -9.37
CA ALA A 18 7.23 7.23 -8.53
C ALA A 18 6.61 7.18 -7.13
N ALA A 19 6.43 8.35 -6.49
CA ALA A 19 5.78 8.44 -5.19
C ALA A 19 4.32 7.99 -5.24
N TYR A 20 3.59 8.30 -6.32
CA TYR A 20 2.22 7.84 -6.57
C TYR A 20 2.17 6.32 -6.59
N ALA A 21 2.98 5.69 -7.46
CA ALA A 21 3.00 4.23 -7.58
C ALA A 21 3.40 3.56 -6.26
N CYS A 22 4.41 4.09 -5.57
CA CYS A 22 4.81 3.62 -4.26
C CYS A 22 3.68 3.75 -3.23
N LEU A 23 2.95 4.86 -3.23
CA LEU A 23 1.83 5.11 -2.31
C LEU A 23 0.71 4.09 -2.52
N THR A 24 0.26 3.91 -3.77
CA THR A 24 -0.84 2.98 -4.09
C THR A 24 -0.44 1.53 -3.85
N VAL A 25 0.76 1.13 -4.25
CA VAL A 25 1.26 -0.24 -3.99
C VAL A 25 1.37 -0.47 -2.48
N THR A 26 2.00 0.44 -1.72
CA THR A 26 2.12 0.31 -0.26
C THR A 26 0.75 0.20 0.40
N PHE A 27 -0.22 0.99 -0.06
CA PHE A 27 -1.56 0.99 0.49
C PHE A 27 -2.29 -0.34 0.21
N TRP A 28 -2.35 -0.80 -1.03
CA TRP A 28 -3.13 -2.00 -1.38
C TRP A 28 -2.44 -3.31 -0.99
N THR A 29 -1.13 -3.32 -0.83
CA THR A 29 -0.40 -4.47 -0.25
C THR A 29 -0.41 -4.48 1.28
N MET A 30 -0.98 -3.44 1.91
CA MET A 30 -0.90 -3.19 3.35
C MET A 30 0.52 -3.25 3.92
N ALA A 31 1.50 -2.91 3.09
CA ALA A 31 2.89 -2.91 3.49
C ALA A 31 3.24 -1.74 4.39
N ARG A 32 4.35 -1.87 5.11
CA ARG A 32 4.94 -0.70 5.75
C ARG A 32 5.68 0.10 4.70
N THR A 33 5.58 1.43 4.73
CA THR A 33 6.27 2.31 3.78
C THR A 33 7.76 2.00 3.66
N VAL A 34 8.43 1.72 4.79
CA VAL A 34 9.87 1.39 4.84
C VAL A 34 10.25 0.13 4.06
N GLU A 35 9.28 -0.71 3.67
CA GLU A 35 9.51 -1.93 2.89
C GLU A 35 9.60 -1.64 1.39
N PHE A 36 9.09 -0.48 0.93
CA PHE A 36 9.09 -0.06 -0.48
C PHE A 36 9.95 1.18 -0.79
N VAL A 37 10.44 1.88 0.24
CA VAL A 37 11.34 3.04 0.08
C VAL A 37 12.74 2.72 0.60
N VAL A 38 13.74 3.43 0.08
CA VAL A 38 15.13 3.31 0.55
C VAL A 38 15.39 4.37 1.63
N SER A 39 16.21 4.07 2.64
CA SER A 39 16.50 5.02 3.73
C SER A 39 17.07 6.34 3.21
N ASP A 40 18.04 6.27 2.31
CA ASP A 40 18.73 7.39 1.66
C ASP A 40 19.28 6.97 0.29
N LEU A 41 20.00 7.87 -0.39
CA LEU A 41 20.49 7.63 -1.75
C LEU A 41 21.61 6.58 -1.86
N GLN A 42 22.31 6.27 -0.76
CA GLN A 42 23.45 5.35 -0.73
C GLN A 42 23.12 4.00 -0.08
N SER A 43 21.97 3.91 0.60
CA SER A 43 21.56 2.73 1.37
C SER A 43 20.86 1.63 0.57
N PHE A 44 20.82 1.72 -0.77
CA PHE A 44 20.17 0.68 -1.58
C PHE A 44 20.99 -0.61 -1.58
N THR A 45 20.33 -1.73 -1.27
CA THR A 45 20.88 -3.08 -1.47
C THR A 45 19.79 -4.04 -1.89
N ALA A 46 20.08 -4.95 -2.83
CA ALA A 46 19.11 -5.94 -3.30
C ALA A 46 18.66 -6.93 -2.21
N SER A 47 19.42 -7.07 -1.12
CA SER A 47 19.05 -7.88 0.04
C SER A 47 18.09 -7.18 1.02
N ARG A 48 17.91 -5.85 0.90
CA ARG A 48 17.01 -5.07 1.76
C ARG A 48 15.88 -4.39 1.01
N ASN A 49 16.04 -4.14 -0.28
CA ASN A 49 15.13 -3.35 -1.06
C ASN A 49 14.66 -4.14 -2.27
N ILE A 50 13.35 -4.13 -2.49
CA ILE A 50 12.73 -4.74 -3.65
C ILE A 50 13.24 -4.07 -4.94
N THR A 51 13.56 -4.90 -5.93
CA THR A 51 13.95 -4.46 -7.27
C THR A 51 12.81 -4.65 -8.27
N ARG A 52 12.96 -4.10 -9.48
CA ARG A 52 11.98 -4.31 -10.55
C ARG A 52 11.81 -5.79 -10.92
N SER A 53 12.88 -6.58 -10.91
CA SER A 53 12.84 -8.02 -11.22
C SER A 53 12.14 -8.89 -10.18
N MET A 54 11.84 -8.35 -8.99
CA MET A 54 11.17 -9.05 -7.89
C MET A 54 9.64 -8.91 -7.92
N ILE A 55 9.08 -8.52 -9.08
CA ILE A 55 7.64 -8.51 -9.33
C ILE A 55 7.29 -9.73 -10.18
N ARG A 56 6.23 -10.43 -9.79
CA ARG A 56 5.69 -11.56 -10.56
C ARG A 56 4.16 -11.50 -10.57
N GLU A 57 3.59 -12.18 -11.55
CA GLU A 57 2.14 -12.32 -11.69
C GLU A 57 1.71 -13.74 -11.36
N ASP A 58 0.51 -13.89 -10.84
CA ASP A 58 -0.11 -15.20 -10.60
C ASP A 58 -1.62 -15.12 -10.88
N VAL A 59 -2.25 -16.27 -11.06
CA VAL A 59 -3.69 -16.37 -11.33
C VAL A 59 -4.26 -17.58 -10.58
N ASP A 60 -5.37 -17.36 -9.87
CA ASP A 60 -6.04 -18.45 -9.18
C ASP A 60 -6.84 -19.36 -10.14
N ARG A 61 -7.41 -20.43 -9.61
CA ARG A 61 -8.22 -21.39 -10.39
C ARG A 61 -9.49 -20.79 -10.98
N SER A 62 -9.92 -19.63 -10.51
CA SER A 62 -11.11 -18.91 -10.97
C SER A 62 -10.77 -17.79 -11.96
N GLY A 63 -9.48 -17.63 -12.33
CA GLY A 63 -9.03 -16.57 -13.22
C GLY A 63 -8.79 -15.23 -12.51
N ASN A 64 -8.78 -15.18 -11.18
CA ASN A 64 -8.46 -13.96 -10.44
C ASN A 64 -6.95 -13.72 -10.49
N TRP A 65 -6.56 -12.69 -11.24
CA TRP A 65 -5.16 -12.27 -11.39
C TRP A 65 -4.66 -11.47 -10.18
N VAL A 66 -3.40 -11.67 -9.81
CA VAL A 66 -2.72 -10.97 -8.72
C VAL A 66 -1.30 -10.56 -9.10
N LEU A 67 -0.88 -9.38 -8.63
CA LEU A 67 0.50 -8.94 -8.70
C LEU A 67 1.19 -9.20 -7.37
N ILE A 68 2.35 -9.86 -7.41
CA ILE A 68 3.12 -10.24 -6.23
C ILE A 68 4.45 -9.49 -6.23
N PHE A 69 4.78 -8.94 -5.07
CA PHE A 69 6.02 -8.23 -4.76
C PHE A 69 6.82 -9.06 -3.76
N THR A 70 7.95 -9.60 -4.19
CA THR A 70 8.86 -10.35 -3.31
C THR A 70 9.75 -9.39 -2.56
N LEU A 71 9.36 -9.04 -1.34
CA LEU A 71 10.17 -8.18 -0.50
C LEU A 71 11.34 -9.02 0.05
N PRO A 72 12.61 -8.65 -0.23
CA PRO A 72 13.77 -9.40 0.28
C PRO A 72 13.97 -9.19 1.79
N TRP A 73 13.34 -8.17 2.35
CA TRP A 73 13.37 -7.85 3.77
C TRP A 73 12.06 -7.20 4.19
N THR A 74 11.58 -7.52 5.40
CA THR A 74 10.50 -6.78 6.05
C THR A 74 10.87 -6.41 7.47
N LYS A 75 10.16 -5.44 8.05
CA LYS A 75 10.44 -4.99 9.44
C LYS A 75 10.32 -6.11 10.48
N VAL A 76 9.52 -7.14 10.21
CA VAL A 76 9.22 -8.22 11.17
C VAL A 76 9.82 -9.56 10.77
N LYS A 77 10.15 -9.75 9.49
CA LYS A 77 10.73 -10.97 8.94
C LYS A 77 11.94 -10.60 8.08
N PRO A 78 13.17 -10.67 8.63
CA PRO A 78 14.38 -10.25 7.94
C PRO A 78 14.67 -11.03 6.64
N GLU A 79 14.16 -12.24 6.51
CA GLU A 79 14.30 -13.12 5.34
C GLU A 79 13.37 -12.73 4.19
N GLY A 80 12.54 -11.71 4.39
CA GLY A 80 11.59 -11.26 3.39
C GLY A 80 10.27 -12.02 3.42
N GLU A 81 9.33 -11.51 2.63
CA GLU A 81 7.99 -12.06 2.49
C GLU A 81 7.33 -11.49 1.23
N ASP A 82 6.44 -12.27 0.62
CA ASP A 82 5.62 -11.77 -0.46
C ASP A 82 4.49 -10.90 0.06
N VAL A 83 4.23 -9.80 -0.66
CA VAL A 83 3.00 -9.04 -0.53
C VAL A 83 2.35 -8.92 -1.89
N TYR A 84 1.03 -8.73 -1.91
CA TYR A 84 0.27 -8.82 -3.14
C TYR A 84 -0.85 -7.79 -3.17
N CYS A 85 -1.19 -7.37 -4.38
CA CYS A 85 -2.39 -6.59 -4.64
C CYS A 85 -2.96 -6.92 -6.02
N SER A 86 -4.22 -6.51 -6.23
CA SER A 86 -4.92 -6.67 -7.50
C SER A 86 -5.30 -5.30 -8.07
N ARG A 87 -5.93 -5.30 -9.25
CA ARG A 87 -6.49 -4.09 -9.85
C ARG A 87 -7.60 -3.53 -8.99
N HIS A 88 -7.66 -2.20 -8.91
CA HIS A 88 -8.75 -1.49 -8.23
C HIS A 88 -9.32 -0.38 -9.11
N ASP A 89 -10.59 -0.05 -8.92
CA ASP A 89 -11.22 1.03 -9.68
C ASP A 89 -10.85 2.42 -9.18
N GLY A 90 -10.69 3.32 -10.15
CA GLY A 90 -10.49 4.75 -9.96
C GLY A 90 -9.03 5.16 -9.84
N PRO A 91 -8.75 6.39 -9.39
CA PRO A 91 -7.41 6.96 -9.49
C PRO A 91 -6.38 6.20 -8.64
N ALA A 92 -6.77 5.60 -7.52
CA ALA A 92 -5.84 4.90 -6.63
C ALA A 92 -5.51 3.45 -7.08
N ASP A 93 -5.70 3.06 -8.34
CA ASP A 93 -5.33 1.74 -8.86
C ASP A 93 -3.81 1.51 -8.78
N PRO A 94 -3.32 0.51 -8.00
CA PRO A 94 -1.89 0.25 -7.89
C PRO A 94 -1.28 -0.25 -9.20
N ILE A 95 -2.07 -0.94 -10.03
CA ILE A 95 -1.56 -1.54 -11.25
C ILE A 95 -1.37 -0.49 -12.34
N ALA A 96 -2.39 0.34 -12.59
CA ALA A 96 -2.25 1.47 -13.51
C ALA A 96 -1.13 2.43 -13.09
N ALA A 97 -1.01 2.72 -11.78
CA ALA A 97 0.05 3.56 -11.25
C ALA A 97 1.45 2.96 -11.49
N LEU A 98 1.62 1.68 -11.20
CA LEU A 98 2.88 0.98 -11.40
C LEU A 98 3.28 0.91 -12.88
N ILE A 99 2.34 0.58 -13.77
CA ILE A 99 2.57 0.58 -15.22
C ILE A 99 3.03 1.98 -15.69
N ASN A 100 2.35 3.04 -15.25
CA ASN A 100 2.74 4.40 -15.60
C ASN A 100 4.14 4.75 -15.08
N HIS A 101 4.47 4.34 -13.86
CA HIS A 101 5.81 4.52 -13.30
C HIS A 101 6.88 3.79 -14.12
N LEU A 102 6.67 2.52 -14.45
CA LEU A 102 7.61 1.73 -15.25
C LEU A 102 7.77 2.31 -16.67
N ARG A 103 6.73 2.91 -17.24
CA ARG A 103 6.78 3.60 -18.53
C ARG A 103 7.59 4.91 -18.46
N ILE A 104 7.35 5.74 -17.45
CA ILE A 104 7.95 7.09 -17.35
C ILE A 104 9.37 7.06 -16.80
N ASN A 105 9.60 6.29 -15.74
CA ASN A 105 10.88 6.24 -15.06
C ASN A 105 11.77 5.11 -15.57
N ASN A 106 11.17 3.98 -15.97
CA ASN A 106 11.84 2.81 -16.53
C ASN A 106 13.11 2.39 -15.78
N PRO A 107 13.02 2.08 -14.47
CA PRO A 107 14.17 1.60 -13.71
C PRO A 107 14.69 0.26 -14.29
N PRO A 108 16.01 0.03 -14.34
CA PRO A 108 16.57 -1.27 -14.70
C PRO A 108 16.05 -2.43 -13.82
N PRO A 109 16.11 -3.68 -14.30
CA PRO A 109 15.62 -4.84 -13.54
C PRO A 109 16.20 -4.98 -12.12
N ASP A 110 17.47 -4.62 -11.94
CA ASP A 110 18.25 -4.72 -10.70
C ASP A 110 18.19 -3.45 -9.83
N ALA A 111 17.60 -2.36 -10.32
CA ALA A 111 17.40 -1.13 -9.55
C ALA A 111 16.21 -1.25 -8.59
N ALA A 112 16.21 -0.43 -7.52
CA ALA A 112 15.08 -0.33 -6.60
C ALA A 112 13.79 -0.02 -7.37
N LEU A 113 12.70 -0.72 -7.02
CA LEU A 113 11.47 -0.72 -7.82
C LEU A 113 10.94 0.69 -8.13
N PHE A 114 10.93 1.58 -7.14
CA PHE A 114 10.41 2.95 -7.30
C PHE A 114 11.51 3.98 -7.61
N SER A 115 12.60 3.58 -8.25
CA SER A 115 13.62 4.53 -8.71
C SER A 115 13.07 5.45 -9.80
N TRP A 116 13.48 6.70 -9.82
CA TRP A 116 12.97 7.73 -10.71
C TRP A 116 14.09 8.50 -11.40
N GLN A 117 13.79 9.00 -12.61
CA GLN A 117 14.78 9.76 -13.38
C GLN A 117 14.89 11.17 -12.82
N HIS A 118 16.05 11.48 -12.25
CA HIS A 118 16.44 12.81 -11.84
C HIS A 118 17.35 13.45 -12.90
N HIS A 119 17.54 14.77 -12.87
CA HIS A 119 18.35 15.47 -13.87
C HIS A 119 19.82 14.98 -13.90
N ASN A 120 20.34 14.54 -12.74
CA ASN A 120 21.68 13.95 -12.61
C ASN A 120 21.70 12.40 -12.72
N GLY A 121 20.70 11.80 -13.37
CA GLY A 121 20.60 10.35 -13.52
C GLY A 121 19.57 9.70 -12.59
N MET A 122 19.49 8.37 -12.62
CA MET A 122 18.51 7.61 -11.85
C MET A 122 18.74 7.75 -10.35
N ARG A 123 17.67 7.93 -9.58
CA ARG A 123 17.71 7.97 -8.10
C ARG A 123 16.70 7.02 -7.50
N VAL A 124 17.07 6.36 -6.41
CA VAL A 124 16.10 5.62 -5.60
C VAL A 124 15.09 6.57 -4.97
N LEU A 125 13.85 6.11 -4.78
CA LEU A 125 12.87 6.83 -3.98
C LEU A 125 13.22 6.70 -2.50
N THR A 126 13.81 7.76 -1.95
CA THR A 126 14.17 7.79 -0.53
C THR A 126 12.93 7.98 0.34
N ARG A 127 13.02 7.55 1.60
CA ARG A 127 11.99 7.77 2.61
C ARG A 127 11.67 9.25 2.78
N SER A 128 12.70 10.11 2.79
CA SER A 128 12.53 11.56 2.91
C SER A 128 11.81 12.15 1.69
N ALA A 129 12.20 11.79 0.48
CA ALA A 129 11.58 12.28 -0.74
C ALA A 129 10.11 11.83 -0.85
N PHE A 130 9.83 10.55 -0.56
CA PHE A 130 8.46 10.04 -0.49
C PHE A 130 7.63 10.77 0.56
N THR A 131 8.17 10.90 1.77
CA THR A 131 7.48 11.54 2.90
C THR A 131 7.13 12.98 2.59
N GLN A 132 8.08 13.74 2.06
CA GLN A 132 7.87 15.13 1.67
C GLN A 132 6.81 15.25 0.58
N CYS A 133 6.95 14.46 -0.50
CA CYS A 133 6.02 14.47 -1.63
C CYS A 133 4.57 14.18 -1.20
N ILE A 134 4.36 13.15 -0.38
CA ILE A 134 3.02 12.79 0.10
C ILE A 134 2.47 13.80 1.11
N SER A 135 3.31 14.38 1.96
CA SER A 135 2.88 15.42 2.91
C SER A 135 2.45 16.71 2.21
N ASP A 136 3.21 17.12 1.19
CA ASP A 136 2.88 18.29 0.38
C ASP A 136 1.59 18.07 -0.42
N ALA A 137 1.44 16.88 -1.02
CA ALA A 137 0.21 16.48 -1.69
C ALA A 137 -0.99 16.46 -0.73
N ALA A 138 -0.84 15.90 0.47
CA ALA A 138 -1.91 15.91 1.48
C ALA A 138 -2.33 17.34 1.86
N THR A 139 -1.35 18.23 2.04
CA THR A 139 -1.61 19.65 2.34
C THR A 139 -2.38 20.33 1.21
N ARG A 140 -1.96 20.12 -0.06
CA ARG A 140 -2.68 20.65 -1.24
C ARG A 140 -4.09 20.09 -1.37
N ALA A 141 -4.32 18.85 -0.91
CA ALA A 141 -5.62 18.20 -0.92
C ALA A 141 -6.52 18.61 0.28
N GLY A 142 -6.08 19.52 1.15
CA GLY A 142 -6.82 19.96 2.33
C GLY A 142 -6.95 18.87 3.41
N LEU A 143 -6.03 17.89 3.43
CA LEU A 143 -6.04 16.81 4.39
C LEU A 143 -5.22 17.15 5.65
N PRO A 144 -5.59 16.61 6.82
CA PRO A 144 -4.76 16.75 8.02
C PRO A 144 -3.39 16.10 7.81
N LYS A 145 -2.42 16.50 8.63
CA LYS A 145 -1.05 15.96 8.60
C LYS A 145 -1.08 14.43 8.65
N LEU A 146 -0.56 13.81 7.59
CA LEU A 146 -0.50 12.36 7.50
C LEU A 146 0.67 11.83 8.32
N HIS A 147 0.38 10.85 9.18
CA HIS A 147 1.39 9.98 9.73
C HIS A 147 1.55 8.77 8.81
N PHE A 148 2.77 8.39 8.42
CA PHE A 148 3.00 7.26 7.50
C PHE A 148 2.60 5.91 8.07
N HIS A 149 2.62 5.75 9.40
CA HIS A 149 1.96 4.61 10.06
C HIS A 149 0.46 4.53 9.72
N GLY A 150 -0.16 5.68 9.42
CA GLY A 150 -1.54 5.83 9.00
C GLY A 150 -1.85 5.24 7.62
N LEU A 151 -0.85 5.00 6.75
CA LEU A 151 -1.13 4.37 5.44
C LEU A 151 -1.63 2.94 5.62
N ARG A 152 -0.87 2.11 6.35
CA ARG A 152 -1.24 0.73 6.62
C ARG A 152 -2.54 0.62 7.44
N ILE A 153 -2.77 1.55 8.36
CA ILE A 153 -4.04 1.64 9.11
C ILE A 153 -5.20 2.02 8.18
N GLY A 154 -4.99 2.99 7.30
CA GLY A 154 -5.96 3.41 6.30
C GLY A 154 -6.33 2.27 5.35
N SER A 155 -5.37 1.44 4.96
CA SER A 155 -5.62 0.26 4.14
C SER A 155 -6.51 -0.77 4.84
N VAL A 156 -6.24 -1.04 6.12
CA VAL A 156 -7.09 -1.92 6.94
C VAL A 156 -8.52 -1.41 6.95
N LEU A 157 -8.70 -0.13 7.26
CA LEU A 157 -10.02 0.48 7.30
C LEU A 157 -10.72 0.34 5.94
N GLU A 158 -10.03 0.62 4.84
CA GLU A 158 -10.59 0.50 3.49
C GLU A 158 -11.03 -0.94 3.15
N TYR A 159 -10.22 -1.96 3.44
CA TYR A 159 -10.60 -3.35 3.21
C TYR A 159 -11.79 -3.78 4.06
N LEU A 160 -11.86 -3.34 5.31
CA LEU A 160 -12.99 -3.62 6.19
C LEU A 160 -14.28 -2.94 5.74
N LEU A 161 -14.20 -1.70 5.26
CA LEU A 161 -15.34 -0.99 4.68
C LEU A 161 -15.82 -1.65 3.37
N ARG A 162 -14.95 -2.39 2.67
CA ARG A 162 -15.29 -3.23 1.51
C ARG A 162 -15.83 -4.61 1.90
N GLY A 163 -16.00 -4.89 3.20
CA GLY A 163 -16.54 -6.16 3.68
C GLY A 163 -15.55 -7.31 3.71
N THR A 164 -14.24 -7.05 3.57
CA THR A 164 -13.24 -8.12 3.67
C THR A 164 -13.22 -8.69 5.10
N PRO A 165 -13.25 -10.02 5.28
CA PRO A 165 -13.27 -10.62 6.61
C PRO A 165 -12.04 -10.26 7.46
N PHE A 166 -12.20 -10.21 8.78
CA PHE A 166 -11.12 -9.83 9.70
C PHE A 166 -9.87 -10.67 9.55
N GLU A 167 -10.02 -12.00 9.53
CA GLU A 167 -8.88 -12.92 9.41
C GLU A 167 -8.18 -12.76 8.06
N ALA A 168 -8.91 -12.41 6.99
CA ALA A 168 -8.29 -12.08 5.71
C ALA A 168 -7.48 -10.77 5.80
N VAL A 169 -8.03 -9.71 6.40
CA VAL A 169 -7.29 -8.45 6.60
C VAL A 169 -6.07 -8.64 7.52
N LYS A 170 -6.19 -9.45 8.57
CA LYS A 170 -5.09 -9.80 9.47
C LYS A 170 -3.97 -10.54 8.71
N THR A 171 -4.35 -11.52 7.88
CA THR A 171 -3.44 -12.29 7.03
C THR A 171 -2.73 -11.39 6.00
N MET A 172 -3.49 -10.66 5.19
CA MET A 172 -2.95 -9.73 4.19
C MET A 172 -2.02 -8.68 4.83
N GLY A 173 -2.38 -8.22 6.03
CA GLY A 173 -1.62 -7.23 6.76
C GLY A 173 -0.42 -7.81 7.50
N ARG A 174 -0.27 -9.13 7.57
CA ARG A 174 0.83 -9.81 8.27
C ARG A 174 0.90 -9.41 9.76
N TRP A 175 -0.26 -9.39 10.42
CA TRP A 175 -0.35 -9.15 11.87
C TRP A 175 -0.27 -10.46 12.65
N SER A 176 0.71 -10.57 13.53
CA SER A 176 0.83 -11.69 14.47
C SER A 176 -0.10 -11.58 15.68
N SER A 177 -0.58 -10.37 15.99
CA SER A 177 -1.44 -10.11 17.15
C SER A 177 -2.75 -9.41 16.77
N ASP A 178 -3.72 -9.46 17.68
CA ASP A 178 -5.02 -8.80 17.53
C ASP A 178 -4.95 -7.29 17.82
N SER A 179 -3.76 -6.68 17.79
CA SER A 179 -3.58 -5.24 17.98
C SER A 179 -4.37 -4.39 16.97
N PHE A 180 -4.67 -4.95 15.79
CA PHE A 180 -5.49 -4.27 14.79
C PHE A 180 -6.94 -4.04 15.25
N THR A 181 -7.44 -4.79 16.23
CA THR A 181 -8.80 -4.66 16.78
C THR A 181 -9.03 -3.34 17.51
N LEU A 182 -7.95 -2.71 18.02
CA LEU A 182 -8.02 -1.38 18.61
C LEU A 182 -8.51 -0.34 17.60
N TYR A 183 -8.27 -0.56 16.30
CA TYR A 183 -8.77 0.34 15.25
C TYR A 183 -10.28 0.20 15.06
N LEU A 184 -10.87 -0.99 15.28
CA LEU A 184 -12.31 -1.19 15.19
C LEU A 184 -13.08 -0.36 16.19
N ARG A 185 -12.62 -0.36 17.44
CA ARG A 185 -13.22 0.44 18.52
C ARG A 185 -13.20 1.94 18.20
N LYS A 186 -12.25 2.40 17.39
CA LYS A 186 -12.09 3.81 17.00
C LYS A 186 -12.82 4.18 15.71
N HIS A 187 -13.35 3.22 14.96
CA HIS A 187 -13.95 3.44 13.65
C HIS A 187 -15.37 2.87 13.60
N ALA A 188 -16.32 3.59 14.21
CA ALA A 188 -17.74 3.23 14.28
C ALA A 188 -18.36 2.90 12.90
N VAL A 189 -17.83 3.47 11.80
CA VAL A 189 -18.29 3.18 10.44
C VAL A 189 -18.10 1.72 10.04
N VAL A 190 -17.07 1.04 10.56
CA VAL A 190 -16.89 -0.41 10.34
C VAL A 190 -18.00 -1.21 11.01
N LEU A 191 -18.51 -0.72 12.14
CA LEU A 191 -19.59 -1.35 12.89
C LEU A 191 -20.98 -0.92 12.42
N ALA A 192 -21.08 0.18 11.64
CA ALA A 192 -22.33 0.77 11.22
C ALA A 192 -23.29 -0.24 10.56
N PRO A 193 -22.85 -1.17 9.68
CA PRO A 193 -23.76 -2.16 9.09
C PRO A 193 -24.46 -3.09 10.10
N TYR A 194 -23.87 -3.29 11.28
CA TYR A 194 -24.38 -4.23 12.31
C TYR A 194 -25.32 -3.59 13.33
N ILE A 195 -25.30 -2.27 13.44
CA ILE A 195 -26.10 -1.52 14.42
C ILE A 195 -27.31 -0.83 13.79
N GLN A 196 -27.64 -1.17 12.53
CA GLN A 196 -28.84 -0.69 11.86
C GLN A 196 -30.09 -1.43 12.37
N ASN A 197 -31.26 -0.80 12.25
CA ASN A 197 -32.56 -1.40 12.61
C ASN A 197 -32.87 -2.69 11.81
N SER A 198 -32.26 -2.85 10.64
CA SER A 198 -32.26 -4.09 9.87
C SER A 198 -30.82 -4.41 9.46
N PRO A 199 -30.08 -5.14 10.31
CA PRO A 199 -28.69 -5.49 10.02
C PRO A 199 -28.59 -6.28 8.73
N ILE A 200 -27.58 -5.99 7.90
CA ILE A 200 -27.35 -6.72 6.65
C ILE A 200 -26.87 -8.13 6.98
N SER A 201 -27.79 -9.11 6.98
CA SER A 201 -27.53 -10.47 7.50
C SER A 201 -27.03 -11.48 6.46
N SER A 202 -27.12 -11.26 5.15
CA SER A 202 -27.23 -12.38 4.20
C SER A 202 -26.02 -12.71 3.31
N GLN A 203 -24.90 -11.99 3.34
CA GLN A 203 -23.71 -12.35 2.51
C GLN A 203 -22.35 -12.26 3.19
N PHE A 204 -22.29 -11.93 4.47
CA PHE A 204 -21.02 -11.79 5.16
C PHE A 204 -20.55 -13.14 5.71
N HIS A 205 -19.53 -13.70 5.05
CA HIS A 205 -18.58 -14.62 5.67
C HIS A 205 -18.38 -14.19 7.12
N LYS A 206 -18.73 -15.06 8.08
CA LYS A 206 -18.65 -14.80 9.52
C LYS A 206 -17.42 -13.93 9.81
N ILE A 207 -17.67 -12.64 9.98
CA ILE A 207 -16.69 -11.69 10.48
C ILE A 207 -16.61 -12.10 11.95
N ILE A 208 -15.75 -13.08 12.24
CA ILE A 208 -15.47 -13.50 13.60
C ILE A 208 -14.77 -12.29 14.19
N LEU A 209 -15.56 -11.43 14.85
CA LEU A 209 -15.01 -10.45 15.75
C LEU A 209 -14.16 -11.24 16.75
N PRO A 210 -12.89 -10.89 16.94
CA PRO A 210 -12.08 -11.55 17.93
C PRO A 210 -12.80 -11.45 19.28
N PRO A 211 -12.71 -12.50 20.11
CA PRO A 211 -13.39 -12.54 21.40
C PRO A 211 -13.05 -11.29 22.20
N VAL A 212 -14.08 -10.68 22.80
CA VAL A 212 -13.90 -9.52 23.68
C VAL A 212 -13.05 -9.99 24.86
N ARG A 213 -11.82 -9.49 24.95
CA ARG A 213 -10.97 -9.61 26.14
C ARG A 213 -11.43 -8.65 27.22
#